data_AF-A0A653G337-F1
#
_entry.id   AF-A0A653G337-F1
#
_cell.length_a   1.000
_cell.length_b   1.000
_cell.length_c   1.000
_cell.angle_alpha   90.00
_cell.angle_beta   90.00
_cell.angle_gamma   90.00
#
_symmetry.space_group_name_H-M   'P 1'
#
loop_
_entity.id
_entity.type
_entity.pdbx_description
1 polymer ?
#
loop_
_entity_poly.entity_id
_entity_poly.type
_entity_poly.pdbx_seq_one_letter_code
_entity_poly.pdbx_strand_id
1 'polypeptide(L)'
;MKNYKLDEEEKQILKDYDDGKYKSVDNLDEEIKRAREAAKNTLQKTKNINIRLPERDIQKLKAKAAENNLPYQTLISMLLRQYTKGEIRISL
;
A
#
# COMPACT_ATOMS: atom_id res chain seq x y z
N MET A 1 12.85 17.06 14.05
CA MET A 1 11.54 16.39 14.19
C MET A 1 10.74 16.65 12.92
N LYS A 2 10.13 15.64 12.31
CA LYS A 2 9.29 15.83 11.11
C LYS A 2 8.03 16.62 11.51
N ASN A 3 7.79 17.77 10.86
CA ASN A 3 6.54 18.53 11.02
C ASN A 3 5.42 17.79 10.28
N TYR A 4 4.62 17.01 11.00
CA TYR A 4 3.39 16.44 10.48
C TYR A 4 2.32 17.52 10.49
N LYS A 5 1.81 17.87 9.30
CA LYS A 5 0.65 18.77 9.19
C LYS A 5 -0.60 17.93 9.40
N LEU A 6 -1.00 17.81 10.65
CA LEU A 6 -2.19 17.05 11.05
C LEU A 6 -3.44 17.77 10.56
N ASP A 7 -4.40 17.03 10.02
CA ASP A 7 -5.72 17.55 9.74
C ASP A 7 -6.55 17.75 11.04
N GLU A 8 -7.73 18.35 10.92
CA GLU A 8 -8.55 18.68 12.09
C GLU A 8 -9.08 17.42 12.79
N GLU A 9 -9.28 16.31 12.06
CA GLU A 9 -9.71 15.03 12.63
C GLU A 9 -8.57 14.38 13.43
N GLU A 10 -7.36 14.35 12.87
CA GLU A 10 -6.17 13.81 13.52
C GLU A 10 -5.82 14.57 14.82
N LYS A 11 -5.94 15.90 14.81
CA LYS A 11 -5.75 16.73 16.03
C LYS A 11 -6.79 16.40 17.09
N GLN A 12 -8.05 16.19 16.69
CA GLN A 12 -9.12 15.87 17.62
C GLN A 12 -8.90 14.49 18.26
N ILE A 13 -8.49 13.49 17.48
CA ILE A 13 -8.15 12.16 17.97
C ILE A 13 -7.00 12.21 19.00
N LEU A 14 -5.95 12.98 18.71
CA LEU A 14 -4.82 13.17 19.64
C LEU A 14 -5.28 13.81 20.95
N LYS A 15 -6.09 14.86 20.85
CA LYS A 15 -6.63 15.54 22.03
C LYS A 15 -7.50 14.60 22.88
N ASP A 16 -8.34 13.80 22.25
CA ASP A 16 -9.22 12.85 22.95
C ASP A 16 -8.43 11.68 23.58
N TYR A 17 -7.28 11.33 23.00
CA TYR A 17 -6.31 10.40 23.59
C TYR A 17 -5.61 10.99 24.81
N ASP A 18 -5.05 12.20 24.70
CA ASP A 18 -4.38 12.90 25.80
C ASP A 18 -5.35 13.23 26.95
N ASP A 19 -6.61 13.57 26.63
CA ASP A 19 -7.68 13.76 27.62
C ASP A 19 -8.16 12.45 28.26
N GLY A 20 -7.60 11.29 27.88
CA GLY A 20 -7.92 9.99 28.47
C GLY A 20 -9.35 9.52 28.22
N LYS A 21 -10.00 10.00 27.15
CA LYS A 21 -11.40 9.68 26.84
C LYS A 21 -11.60 8.24 26.37
N TYR A 22 -10.54 7.61 25.85
CA TYR A 22 -10.58 6.22 25.43
C TYR A 22 -10.30 5.29 26.61
N LYS A 23 -11.21 4.34 26.84
CA LYS A 23 -11.02 3.24 27.80
C LYS A 23 -10.68 1.97 27.04
N SER A 24 -9.78 1.17 27.60
CA SER A 24 -9.46 -0.15 27.03
C SER A 24 -10.70 -1.05 27.10
N VAL A 25 -10.93 -1.79 26.02
CA VAL A 25 -11.98 -2.81 25.97
C VAL A 25 -11.58 -4.00 26.86
N ASP A 26 -12.55 -4.64 27.50
CA ASP A 26 -12.31 -5.77 28.42
C ASP A 26 -11.62 -6.97 27.75
N ASN A 27 -11.73 -7.07 26.41
CA ASN A 27 -11.17 -8.14 25.60
C ASN A 27 -10.07 -7.65 24.64
N LEU A 28 -9.07 -6.96 25.20
CA LEU A 28 -8.02 -6.29 24.45
C LEU A 28 -7.22 -7.25 23.55
N ASP A 29 -6.86 -8.44 24.05
CA ASP A 29 -6.08 -9.42 23.29
C ASP A 29 -6.83 -9.96 22.07
N GLU A 30 -8.12 -10.30 22.20
CA GLU A 30 -8.91 -10.76 21.06
C GLU A 30 -9.19 -9.62 20.06
N GLU A 31 -9.40 -8.40 20.53
CA GLU A 31 -9.63 -7.25 19.63
C GLU A 31 -8.34 -6.89 18.85
N ILE A 32 -7.17 -6.94 19.49
CA ILE A 32 -5.88 -6.79 18.80
C ILE A 32 -5.70 -7.89 17.76
N LYS A 33 -6.02 -9.14 18.11
CA LYS A 33 -5.94 -10.27 17.17
C LYS A 33 -6.89 -10.07 15.98
N ARG A 34 -8.14 -9.67 16.24
CA ARG A 34 -9.14 -9.39 15.21
C ARG A 34 -8.72 -8.24 14.31
N ALA A 35 -8.23 -7.14 14.87
CA ALA A 35 -7.73 -5.99 14.12
C ALA A 35 -6.53 -6.36 13.24
N ARG A 36 -5.58 -7.16 13.77
CA ARG A 36 -4.44 -7.68 12.98
C ARG A 36 -4.91 -8.57 11.84
N GLU A 37 -5.87 -9.44 12.09
CA GLU A 37 -6.42 -10.33 11.07
C GLU A 37 -7.20 -9.55 9.99
N ALA A 38 -8.02 -8.57 10.39
CA ALA A 38 -8.72 -7.67 9.47
C ALA A 38 -7.75 -6.84 8.61
N ALA A 39 -6.68 -6.31 9.23
CA ALA A 39 -5.63 -5.59 8.51
C ALA A 39 -4.92 -6.52 7.50
N LYS A 40 -4.55 -7.73 7.93
CA LYS A 40 -3.93 -8.74 7.04
C LYS A 40 -4.85 -9.09 5.87
N ASN A 41 -6.13 -9.36 6.14
CA ASN A 41 -7.13 -9.71 5.14
C ASN A 41 -7.42 -8.57 4.17
N THR A 42 -7.31 -7.31 4.61
CA THR A 42 -7.52 -6.14 3.75
C THR A 42 -6.30 -5.86 2.88
N LEU A 43 -5.10 -5.95 3.45
CA LEU A 43 -3.84 -5.70 2.75
C LEU A 43 -3.47 -6.83 1.76
N GLN A 44 -3.92 -8.06 2.01
CA GLN A 44 -3.62 -9.22 1.17
C GLN A 44 -4.65 -9.50 0.07
N LYS A 45 -5.69 -8.67 -0.08
CA LYS A 45 -6.64 -8.81 -1.20
C LYS A 45 -5.95 -8.51 -2.53
N THR A 46 -5.46 -9.55 -3.19
CA THR A 46 -4.95 -9.48 -4.56
C THR A 46 -6.08 -9.65 -5.55
N LYS A 47 -6.16 -8.80 -6.58
CA LYS A 47 -7.03 -8.98 -7.73
C LYS A 47 -6.19 -9.18 -8.99
N ASN A 48 -6.61 -10.11 -9.84
CA ASN A 48 -5.99 -10.32 -11.14
C ASN A 48 -6.43 -9.24 -12.12
N ILE A 49 -5.49 -8.72 -12.90
CA ILE A 49 -5.74 -7.77 -13.98
C ILE A 49 -5.25 -8.39 -15.30
N ASN A 50 -6.04 -8.29 -16.36
CA ASN A 50 -5.65 -8.72 -17.70
C ASN A 50 -5.37 -7.48 -18.54
N ILE A 51 -4.15 -7.36 -19.07
CA ILE A 51 -3.72 -6.22 -19.88
C ILE A 51 -3.22 -6.78 -21.21
N ARG A 52 -3.76 -6.25 -22.32
CA ARG A 52 -3.26 -6.54 -23.66
C ARG A 52 -2.13 -5.57 -24.00
N LEU A 53 -0.97 -6.10 -24.38
CA LEU A 53 0.19 -5.34 -24.80
C LEU A 53 0.68 -5.85 -26.16
N PRO A 54 1.28 -5.00 -27.01
CA PRO A 54 1.97 -5.45 -28.20
C PRO A 54 3.10 -6.42 -27.84
N GLU A 55 3.31 -7.46 -28.66
CA GLU A 55 4.35 -8.47 -28.41
C GLU A 55 5.74 -7.84 -28.27
N ARG A 56 6.05 -6.84 -29.11
CA ARG A 56 7.31 -6.10 -29.07
C ARG A 56 7.58 -5.46 -27.69
N ASP A 57 6.54 -4.97 -27.02
CA ASP A 57 6.68 -4.31 -25.72
C ASP A 57 6.85 -5.33 -24.60
N ILE A 58 6.17 -6.48 -24.71
CA ILE A 58 6.39 -7.63 -23.81
C ILE A 58 7.84 -8.10 -23.88
N GLN A 59 8.41 -8.21 -25.09
CA GLN A 59 9.80 -8.61 -25.27
C GLN A 59 10.78 -7.60 -24.64
N LYS A 60 10.54 -6.30 -24.82
CA LYS A 60 11.33 -5.25 -24.16
C LYS A 60 11.24 -5.30 -22.63
N LEU A 61 10.04 -5.53 -22.08
CA LEU A 61 9.85 -5.70 -20.64
C LEU A 61 10.60 -6.93 -20.10
N LYS A 62 10.56 -8.05 -20.83
CA LYS A 62 11.31 -9.27 -20.47
C LYS A 62 12.81 -9.04 -20.47
N ALA A 63 13.34 -8.40 -21.51
CA ALA A 63 14.76 -8.05 -21.59
C ALA A 63 15.18 -7.18 -20.39
N LYS A 64 14.43 -6.12 -20.10
CA LYS A 64 14.73 -5.21 -18.99
C LYS A 64 14.63 -5.86 -17.61
N ALA A 65 13.71 -6.79 -17.45
CA ALA A 65 13.59 -7.57 -16.21
C ALA A 65 14.75 -8.55 -16.06
N ALA A 66 15.18 -9.21 -17.14
CA ALA A 66 16.33 -10.11 -17.14
C ALA A 66 17.63 -9.38 -16.80
N GLU A 67 17.85 -8.16 -17.32
CA GLU A 67 19.00 -7.32 -16.95
C GLU A 67 19.10 -7.05 -15.44
N ASN A 68 17.95 -7.02 -14.76
CA ASN A 68 17.87 -6.78 -13.31
C ASN A 68 17.71 -8.07 -12.49
N ASN A 69 17.84 -9.26 -13.10
CA ASN A 69 17.58 -10.57 -12.48
C ASN A 69 16.19 -10.68 -11.82
N LEU A 70 15.17 -10.08 -12.45
CA LEU A 70 13.78 -10.09 -11.97
C LEU A 70 12.84 -10.76 -12.99
N PRO A 71 11.76 -11.41 -12.52
CA PRO A 71 10.65 -11.77 -13.39
C PRO A 71 9.98 -10.52 -13.97
N TYR A 72 9.56 -10.57 -15.24
CA TYR A 72 8.93 -9.41 -15.89
C TYR A 72 7.60 -9.00 -15.24
N GLN A 73 6.86 -9.96 -14.67
CA GLN A 73 5.63 -9.67 -13.92
C GLN A 73 5.92 -8.86 -12.64
N THR A 74 7.05 -9.14 -11.98
CA THR A 74 7.51 -8.40 -10.81
C THR A 74 7.86 -6.97 -11.19
N LEU A 75 8.58 -6.78 -12.31
CA LEU A 75 8.91 -5.45 -12.82
C LEU A 75 7.64 -4.63 -13.13
N ILE A 76 6.65 -5.22 -13.81
CA ILE A 76 5.36 -4.57 -14.09
C ILE A 76 4.65 -4.18 -12.79
N SER A 77 4.62 -5.10 -11.82
CA SER A 77 4.00 -4.85 -10.50
C SER A 77 4.68 -3.73 -9.73
N MET A 78 6.01 -3.63 -9.83
CA MET A 78 6.78 -2.54 -9.23
C MET A 78 6.47 -1.20 -9.91
N LEU A 79 6.45 -1.15 -11.24
CA LEU A 79 6.10 0.06 -11.99
C LEU A 79 4.71 0.58 -11.63
N LEU A 80 3.71 -0.31 -11.59
CA LEU A 80 2.35 0.05 -11.17
C LEU A 80 2.33 0.62 -9.75
N ARG A 81 3.05 0.00 -8.81
CA ARG A 81 3.14 0.47 -7.43
C ARG A 81 3.79 1.86 -7.34
N GLN A 82 4.92 2.07 -7.99
CA GLN A 82 5.63 3.35 -7.99
C GLN A 82 4.77 4.45 -8.65
N TYR A 83 4.06 4.12 -9.73
CA TYR A 83 3.09 5.03 -10.34
C TYR A 83 1.95 5.41 -9.39
N THR A 84 1.33 4.45 -8.71
CA THR A 84 0.24 4.72 -7.75
C THR A 84 0.69 5.53 -6.53
N LYS A 85 1.98 5.45 -6.17
CA LYS A 85 2.58 6.25 -5.09
C LYS A 85 3.00 7.65 -5.54
N GLY A 86 2.91 7.97 -6.84
CA GLY A 86 3.36 9.24 -7.40
C GLY A 86 4.88 9.36 -7.54
N GLU A 87 5.63 8.27 -7.39
CA GLU A 87 7.10 8.22 -7.57
C GLU A 87 7.48 8.31 -9.06
N ILE A 88 6.57 7.90 -9.96
CA ILE A 88 6.71 8.00 -11.41
C ILE A 88 5.51 8.75 -11.99
N ARG A 89 5.74 9.59 -13.00
CA ARG A 89 4.68 10.28 -13.75
C ARG A 89 4.60 9.73 -15.18
N ILE A 90 3.38 9.51 -15.66
CA ILE A 90 3.10 9.20 -17.06
C ILE A 90 2.59 10.49 -17.69
N SER A 91 3.18 10.90 -18.80
CA SER A 91 2.64 11.99 -19.63
C SER A 91 1.50 11.43 -20.46
N LEU A 92 0.32 12.04 -20.36
CA LEU A 92 -0.88 11.72 -21.14
C LEU A 92 -1.01 12.67 -22.33
#